data_AF-A0A958KB58-F1
#
_entry.id   AF-A0A958KB58-F1
#
_cell.length_a   1.000
_cell.length_b   1.000
_cell.length_c   1.000
_cell.angle_alpha   90.00
_cell.angle_beta   90.00
_cell.angle_gamma   90.00
#
_symmetry.space_group_name_H-M   'P 1'
#
loop_
_entity.id
_entity.type
_entity.pdbx_description
1 polymer ?
#
loop_
_entity_poly.entity_id
_entity_poly.type
_entity_poly.pdbx_seq_one_letter_code
_entity_poly.pdbx_strand_id
1 'polypeptide(L)'
;MHRVVILTGAGISAESGLKTFRDSDGLWEGYEVQDVATPQAWEINPQLVQRFYNERRKQVLTAVPNAAHTALVDLEKKFEVTIVTQNIDDLHERAGSSNVIHLHGEIRKSQSSVSPDLIYAISGDEIKEGDLCALGSQLRPHVVWFGEPVPMMEPAIAAACAADIFIV
;
A
#
# COMPACT_ATOMS: atom_id res chain seq x y z
N MET A 1 -21.36 0.49 -19.58
CA MET A 1 -20.01 -0.01 -19.93
C MET A 1 -19.79 -1.27 -19.10
N HIS A 2 -19.07 -2.28 -19.59
CA HIS A 2 -18.79 -3.47 -18.75
C HIS A 2 -17.89 -3.09 -17.58
N ARG A 3 -18.15 -3.68 -16.40
CA ARG A 3 -17.39 -3.45 -15.16
C ARG A 3 -16.26 -4.46 -15.05
N VAL A 4 -15.03 -3.96 -15.02
CA VAL A 4 -13.82 -4.78 -14.87
C VAL A 4 -13.18 -4.44 -13.54
N VAL A 5 -12.97 -5.46 -12.71
CA VAL A 5 -12.19 -5.33 -11.48
C VAL A 5 -10.86 -6.04 -11.67
N ILE A 6 -9.77 -5.38 -11.26
CA ILE A 6 -8.43 -5.94 -11.32
C ILE A 6 -7.87 -6.00 -9.90
N LEU A 7 -7.48 -7.20 -9.46
CA LEU A 7 -6.75 -7.39 -8.21
C LEU A 7 -5.24 -7.39 -8.49
N THR A 8 -4.53 -6.35 -8.08
CA THR A 8 -3.08 -6.28 -8.26
C THR A 8 -2.31 -6.60 -6.98
N GLY A 9 -1.12 -7.17 -7.13
CA GLY A 9 -0.14 -7.37 -6.05
C GLY A 9 1.26 -6.92 -6.46
N ALA A 10 2.25 -7.18 -5.61
CA ALA A 10 3.57 -6.56 -5.72
C ALA A 10 4.28 -6.82 -7.06
N GLY A 11 3.94 -7.93 -7.74
CA GLY A 11 4.48 -8.27 -9.05
C GLY A 11 4.27 -7.19 -10.12
N ILE A 12 3.16 -6.44 -10.07
CA ILE A 12 2.92 -5.37 -11.05
C ILE A 12 3.92 -4.22 -10.92
N SER A 13 4.47 -4.00 -9.73
CA SER A 13 5.43 -2.94 -9.42
C SER A 13 6.89 -3.40 -9.55
N ALA A 14 7.14 -4.68 -9.87
CA ALA A 14 8.49 -5.23 -9.96
C ALA A 14 9.35 -4.56 -11.04
N GLU A 15 8.78 -4.35 -12.24
CA GLU A 15 9.45 -3.67 -13.35
C GLU A 15 9.66 -2.17 -13.09
N SER A 16 9.05 -1.61 -12.04
CA SER A 16 9.29 -0.25 -11.55
C SER A 16 10.44 -0.18 -10.53
N GLY A 17 11.14 -1.29 -10.28
CA GLY A 17 12.28 -1.37 -9.36
C GLY A 17 11.88 -1.59 -7.89
N LEU A 18 10.61 -1.87 -7.60
CA LEU A 18 10.16 -2.20 -6.25
C LEU A 18 10.23 -3.72 -6.05
N LYS A 19 10.88 -4.15 -4.96
CA LYS A 19 10.98 -5.58 -4.66
C LYS A 19 9.63 -6.16 -4.27
N THR A 20 9.38 -7.40 -4.69
CA THR A 20 8.19 -8.12 -4.27
C THR A 20 8.34 -8.66 -2.85
N PHE A 21 7.21 -8.94 -2.19
CA PHE A 21 7.17 -9.47 -0.83
C PHE A 21 7.71 -10.92 -0.70
N ARG A 22 7.86 -11.66 -1.81
CA ARG A 22 8.31 -13.06 -1.79
C ARG A 22 9.55 -13.24 -2.64
N ASP A 23 10.69 -12.82 -2.12
CA ASP A 23 11.94 -13.46 -2.53
C ASP A 23 12.00 -14.87 -1.90
N SER A 24 12.76 -15.77 -2.53
CA SER A 24 12.87 -17.21 -2.23
C SER A 24 13.27 -17.57 -0.79
N ASP A 25 13.62 -16.57 -0.01
CA ASP A 25 14.36 -16.67 1.24
C ASP A 25 13.44 -16.41 2.45
N GLY A 26 12.17 -16.04 2.21
CA GLY A 26 11.19 -15.70 3.26
C GLY A 26 11.35 -14.30 3.85
N LEU A 27 12.35 -13.53 3.41
CA LEU A 27 12.64 -12.19 3.88
C LEU A 27 11.97 -11.12 3.00
N TRP A 28 11.51 -10.04 3.64
CA TRP A 28 11.10 -8.82 2.95
C TRP A 28 12.19 -7.76 3.10
N GLU A 29 12.88 -7.46 2.00
CA GLU A 29 14.01 -6.50 1.99
C GLU A 29 15.10 -6.83 3.01
N GLY A 30 15.35 -8.13 3.23
CA GLY A 30 16.35 -8.63 4.17
C GLY A 30 15.88 -8.72 5.63
N TYR A 31 14.60 -8.45 5.91
CA TYR A 31 13.99 -8.57 7.23
C TYR A 31 12.99 -9.71 7.30
N GLU A 32 12.92 -10.37 8.46
CA GLU A 32 11.81 -11.23 8.81
C GLU A 32 10.54 -10.37 8.98
N VAL A 33 9.43 -10.81 8.39
CA VAL A 33 8.16 -10.06 8.43
C VAL A 33 7.69 -9.81 9.86
N GLN A 34 7.89 -10.77 10.76
CA GLN A 34 7.54 -10.64 12.17
C GLN A 34 8.24 -9.49 12.88
N ASP A 35 9.39 -9.02 12.38
CA ASP A 35 10.20 -7.97 13.00
C ASP A 35 9.85 -6.56 12.51
N VAL A 36 9.09 -6.44 11.41
CA VAL A 36 8.89 -5.15 10.72
C VAL A 36 7.44 -4.85 10.32
N ALA A 37 6.56 -5.84 10.24
CA ALA A 37 5.21 -5.68 9.70
C ALA A 37 4.14 -6.39 10.55
N THR A 38 4.26 -6.27 11.87
CA THR A 38 3.27 -6.75 12.87
C THR A 38 3.04 -5.69 13.95
N PRO A 39 1.87 -5.64 14.60
CA PRO A 39 1.66 -4.81 15.79
C PRO A 39 2.69 -5.09 16.90
N GLN A 40 3.07 -6.35 17.08
CA GLN A 40 4.07 -6.76 18.07
C GLN A 40 5.46 -6.20 17.76
N ALA A 41 5.87 -6.18 16.50
CA ALA A 41 7.12 -5.53 16.08
C ALA A 41 7.14 -4.04 16.45
N TRP A 42 6.01 -3.36 16.26
CA TRP A 42 5.88 -1.94 16.61
C TRP A 42 5.99 -1.71 18.12
N GLU A 43 5.41 -2.58 18.93
CA GLU A 43 5.54 -2.50 20.39
C GLU A 43 6.97 -2.79 20.87
N ILE A 44 7.66 -3.73 20.22
CA ILE A 44 9.02 -4.14 20.60
C ILE A 44 10.07 -3.12 20.15
N ASN A 45 10.03 -2.68 18.89
CA ASN A 45 11.03 -1.79 18.30
C ASN A 45 10.42 -0.88 17.22
N PRO A 46 9.70 0.18 17.62
CA PRO A 46 9.05 1.08 16.67
C PRO A 46 10.08 1.83 15.81
N GLN A 47 11.31 2.08 16.30
CA GLN A 47 12.35 2.71 15.49
C GLN A 47 12.79 1.83 14.31
N LEU A 48 12.89 0.52 14.50
CA LEU A 48 13.19 -0.43 13.42
C LEU A 48 12.07 -0.43 12.37
N VAL A 49 10.81 -0.53 12.81
CA VAL A 49 9.64 -0.50 11.91
C VAL A 49 9.57 0.82 11.14
N GLN A 50 9.75 1.96 11.82
CA GLN A 50 9.80 3.29 11.18
C GLN A 50 10.89 3.37 10.12
N ARG A 51 12.13 2.98 10.46
CA ARG A 51 13.24 2.95 9.52
C ARG A 51 12.91 2.06 8.33
N PHE A 52 12.31 0.91 8.59
CA PHE A 52 11.91 -0.02 7.55
C PHE A 52 10.96 0.66 6.55
N TYR A 53 9.87 1.25 7.01
CA TYR A 53 8.91 1.90 6.10
C TYR A 53 9.44 3.21 5.48
N ASN A 54 10.35 3.93 6.14
CA ASN A 54 11.01 5.10 5.58
C ASN A 54 11.89 4.75 4.37
N GLU A 55 12.66 3.67 4.43
CA GLU A 55 13.45 3.17 3.30
C GLU A 55 12.55 2.79 2.11
N ARG A 56 11.44 2.10 2.37
CA ARG A 56 10.43 1.74 1.36
C ARG A 56 9.79 2.97 0.72
N ARG A 57 9.46 3.99 1.51
CA ARG A 57 8.93 5.26 0.99
C ARG A 57 9.92 5.97 0.06
N LYS A 58 11.22 5.95 0.41
CA LYS A 58 12.28 6.49 -0.46
C LYS A 58 12.32 5.76 -1.81
N GLN A 59 12.27 4.42 -1.80
CA GLN A 59 12.21 3.62 -3.03
C GLN A 59 10.99 3.98 -3.89
N VAL A 60 9.79 4.02 -3.28
CA VAL A 60 8.53 4.35 -3.97
C VAL A 60 8.56 5.74 -4.60
N LEU A 61 9.13 6.74 -3.91
CA LEU A 61 9.28 8.10 -4.44
C LEU A 61 10.15 8.17 -5.69
N THR A 62 11.15 7.28 -5.80
CA THR A 62 12.03 7.20 -6.98
C THR A 62 11.51 6.30 -8.08
N ALA A 63 10.60 5.38 -7.77
CA ALA A 63 9.98 4.49 -8.75
C ALA A 63 9.09 5.27 -9.71
N VAL A 64 8.89 4.75 -10.93
CA VAL A 64 7.98 5.32 -11.93
C VAL A 64 7.01 4.26 -12.43
N PRO A 65 5.76 4.61 -12.81
CA PRO A 65 4.83 3.63 -13.34
C PRO A 65 5.41 2.96 -14.60
N ASN A 66 5.22 1.65 -14.69
CA ASN A 66 5.65 0.85 -15.84
C ASN A 66 4.50 0.60 -16.82
N ALA A 67 4.78 -0.15 -17.89
CA ALA A 67 3.83 -0.45 -18.95
C ALA A 67 2.55 -1.14 -18.44
N ALA A 68 2.61 -1.96 -17.39
CA ALA A 68 1.43 -2.62 -16.82
C ALA A 68 0.48 -1.60 -16.19
N HIS A 69 0.98 -0.62 -15.45
CA HIS A 69 0.17 0.44 -14.87
C HIS A 69 -0.50 1.29 -15.97
N THR A 70 0.27 1.69 -16.99
CA THR A 70 -0.27 2.43 -18.15
C THR A 70 -1.33 1.63 -18.91
N ALA A 71 -1.15 0.30 -19.04
CA ALA A 71 -2.13 -0.55 -19.72
C ALA A 71 -3.48 -0.57 -18.98
N LEU A 72 -3.49 -0.50 -17.65
CA LEU A 72 -4.74 -0.41 -16.88
C LEU A 72 -5.43 0.94 -17.09
N VAL A 73 -4.67 2.04 -17.20
CA VAL A 73 -5.22 3.36 -17.57
C VAL A 73 -5.85 3.34 -18.96
N ASP A 74 -5.19 2.69 -19.92
CA ASP A 74 -5.75 2.52 -21.27
C ASP A 74 -7.01 1.64 -21.28
N LEU A 75 -7.12 0.70 -20.36
CA LEU A 75 -8.32 -0.13 -20.18
C LEU A 75 -9.53 0.70 -19.73
N GLU A 76 -9.32 1.71 -18.87
CA GLU A 76 -10.39 2.62 -18.39
C GLU A 76 -11.08 3.37 -19.55
N LYS A 77 -10.40 3.55 -20.69
CA LYS A 77 -10.98 4.18 -21.88
C LYS A 77 -12.10 3.35 -22.53
N LYS A 78 -12.19 2.06 -22.19
CA LYS A 78 -13.12 1.10 -22.80
C LYS A 78 -14.04 0.42 -21.78
N PHE A 79 -13.63 0.37 -20.52
CA PHE A 79 -14.32 -0.34 -19.44
C PHE A 79 -14.46 0.54 -18.20
N GLU A 80 -15.49 0.28 -17.40
CA GLU A 80 -15.57 0.85 -16.05
C GLU A 80 -14.64 0.03 -15.17
N VAL A 81 -13.45 0.56 -14.90
CA VAL A 81 -12.36 -0.15 -14.23
C VAL A 81 -12.34 0.22 -12.75
N THR A 82 -12.19 -0.77 -11.89
CA THR A 82 -11.80 -0.59 -10.49
C THR A 82 -10.56 -1.43 -10.21
N ILE A 83 -9.50 -0.78 -9.75
CA ILE A 83 -8.28 -1.48 -9.34
C ILE A 83 -8.37 -1.71 -7.83
N VAL A 84 -8.40 -2.97 -7.41
CA VAL A 84 -8.21 -3.36 -6.02
C VAL A 84 -6.74 -3.76 -5.88
N THR A 85 -5.96 -3.05 -5.08
CA THR A 85 -4.52 -3.31 -4.96
C THR A 85 -4.14 -3.75 -3.56
N GLN A 86 -3.28 -4.76 -3.48
CA GLN A 86 -2.58 -5.14 -2.26
C GLN A 86 -1.30 -4.30 -2.04
N ASN A 87 -0.90 -3.52 -3.03
CA ASN A 87 0.29 -2.68 -2.95
C ASN A 87 0.00 -1.45 -2.11
N ILE A 88 1.07 -0.95 -1.48
CA ILE A 88 1.04 0.27 -0.68
C ILE A 88 1.68 1.44 -1.42
N ASP A 89 2.28 1.21 -2.60
CA ASP A 89 2.81 2.25 -3.48
C ASP A 89 1.68 3.00 -4.21
N ASP A 90 1.99 4.16 -4.78
CA ASP A 90 1.05 5.05 -5.49
C ASP A 90 1.25 5.01 -7.02
N LEU A 91 1.77 3.91 -7.57
CA LEU A 91 2.12 3.84 -8.99
C LEU A 91 0.88 3.79 -9.91
N HIS A 92 -0.24 3.26 -9.43
CA HIS A 92 -1.51 3.29 -10.18
C HIS A 92 -2.03 4.72 -10.33
N GLU A 93 -2.06 5.47 -9.25
CA GLU A 93 -2.47 6.88 -9.22
C GLU A 93 -1.54 7.72 -10.11
N ARG A 94 -0.23 7.52 -10.00
CA ARG A 94 0.75 8.24 -10.82
C ARG A 94 0.70 7.87 -12.30
N ALA A 95 0.26 6.66 -12.64
CA ALA A 95 -0.01 6.30 -14.04
C ALA A 95 -1.26 7.02 -14.58
N GLY A 96 -2.20 7.38 -13.70
CA GLY A 96 -3.44 8.05 -14.03
C GLY A 96 -4.69 7.18 -13.85
N SER A 97 -4.61 6.06 -13.12
CA SER A 97 -5.79 5.26 -12.78
C SER A 97 -6.76 6.07 -11.94
N SER A 98 -8.04 6.02 -12.29
CA SER A 98 -9.06 6.92 -11.72
C SER A 98 -9.80 6.35 -10.51
N ASN A 99 -9.78 5.03 -10.33
CA ASN A 99 -10.49 4.34 -9.26
C ASN A 99 -9.67 3.19 -8.67
N VAL A 100 -9.00 3.45 -7.54
CA VAL A 100 -8.11 2.52 -6.86
C VAL A 100 -8.56 2.31 -5.41
N ILE A 101 -8.62 1.05 -4.99
CA ILE A 101 -8.92 0.61 -3.63
C ILE A 101 -7.66 -0.05 -3.05
N HIS A 102 -7.02 0.61 -2.08
CA HIS A 102 -5.88 0.07 -1.36
C HIS A 102 -6.32 -0.84 -0.21
N LEU A 103 -6.10 -2.15 -0.35
CA LEU A 103 -6.39 -3.10 0.72
C LEU A 103 -5.44 -2.90 1.92
N HIS A 104 -4.14 -2.74 1.66
CA HIS A 104 -3.13 -2.75 2.71
C HIS A 104 -2.63 -1.37 3.11
N GLY A 105 -3.43 -0.33 2.85
CA GLY A 105 -3.06 1.06 3.12
C GLY A 105 -2.11 1.65 2.07
N GLU A 106 -1.51 2.78 2.40
CA GLU A 106 -0.76 3.63 1.48
C GLU A 106 0.51 4.17 2.16
N ILE A 107 1.68 3.92 1.55
CA ILE A 107 2.99 4.27 2.11
C ILE A 107 3.22 5.79 2.21
N ARG A 108 2.49 6.55 1.41
CA ARG A 108 2.50 8.03 1.38
C ARG A 108 1.60 8.63 2.47
N LYS A 109 1.00 7.81 3.34
CA LYS A 109 0.20 8.23 4.48
C LYS A 109 0.76 7.67 5.78
N SER A 110 0.51 8.38 6.87
CA SER A 110 0.72 7.94 8.25
C SER A 110 -0.60 7.92 9.01
N GLN A 111 -0.64 7.21 10.13
CA GLN A 111 -1.79 7.19 11.01
C GLN A 111 -1.37 7.25 12.49
N SER A 112 -2.31 7.58 13.37
CA SER A 112 -2.08 7.44 14.81
C SER A 112 -1.87 5.98 15.19
N SER A 113 -0.96 5.75 16.14
CA SER A 113 -0.72 4.42 16.73
C SER A 113 -1.79 3.97 17.73
N VAL A 114 -2.71 4.86 18.14
CA VAL A 114 -3.79 4.54 19.10
C VAL A 114 -5.20 4.72 18.51
N SER A 115 -5.33 5.40 17.37
CA SER A 115 -6.61 5.64 16.68
C SER A 115 -6.42 5.59 15.16
N PRO A 116 -6.60 4.43 14.51
CA PRO A 116 -6.24 4.22 13.10
C PRO A 116 -6.97 5.14 12.10
N ASP A 117 -8.13 5.68 12.47
CA ASP A 117 -8.91 6.61 11.64
C ASP A 117 -8.27 8.00 11.51
N LEU A 118 -7.28 8.33 12.34
CA LEU A 118 -6.52 9.58 12.24
C LEU A 118 -5.37 9.42 11.25
N ILE A 119 -5.68 9.69 9.98
CA ILE A 119 -4.77 9.52 8.84
C ILE A 119 -4.23 10.88 8.37
N TYR A 120 -2.95 10.91 8.00
CA TYR A 120 -2.24 12.11 7.56
C TYR A 120 -1.44 11.82 6.28
N ALA A 121 -1.44 12.75 5.33
CA ALA A 121 -0.56 12.66 4.17
C ALA A 121 0.90 12.98 4.56
N ILE A 122 1.85 12.29 3.96
CA ILE A 122 3.28 12.52 4.16
C ILE A 122 3.83 13.25 2.92
N SER A 123 4.28 14.49 3.09
CA SER A 123 4.91 15.24 1.98
C SER A 123 6.33 14.75 1.67
N GLY A 124 7.11 14.40 2.70
CA GLY A 124 8.49 13.93 2.57
C GLY A 124 8.64 12.42 2.42
N ASP A 125 9.83 11.92 2.72
CA ASP A 125 10.20 10.51 2.64
C ASP A 125 10.25 9.81 4.00
N GLU A 126 10.06 10.53 5.11
CA GLU A 126 10.23 10.02 6.47
C GLU A 126 9.08 10.41 7.41
N ILE A 127 8.76 9.50 8.33
CA ILE A 127 8.15 9.80 9.63
C ILE A 127 9.27 9.71 10.66
N LYS A 128 9.45 10.75 11.46
CA LYS A 128 10.50 10.85 12.48
C LYS A 128 9.94 10.51 13.85
N GLU A 129 10.86 10.14 14.74
CA GLU A 129 10.54 10.05 16.17
C GLU A 129 10.13 11.44 16.69
N GLY A 130 9.01 11.50 17.39
CA GLY A 130 8.41 12.75 17.84
C GLY A 130 7.43 13.39 16.85
N ASP A 131 7.22 12.82 15.66
CA ASP A 131 6.11 13.21 14.80
C ASP A 131 4.81 12.62 15.39
N LEU A 132 4.12 13.42 16.19
CA LEU A 132 2.92 13.00 16.92
C LEU A 132 1.64 13.31 16.15
N CYS A 133 0.62 12.47 16.32
CA CYS A 133 -0.73 12.77 15.86
C CYS A 133 -1.43 13.80 16.78
N ALA A 134 -2.65 14.19 16.43
CA ALA A 134 -3.47 15.12 17.23
C ALA A 134 -3.76 14.64 18.67
N LEU A 135 -3.62 13.34 18.96
CA LEU A 135 -3.77 12.75 20.30
C LEU A 135 -2.46 12.64 21.09
N GLY A 136 -1.33 13.11 20.53
CA GLY A 136 -0.02 13.02 21.16
C GLY A 136 0.65 11.65 21.06
N SER A 137 0.06 10.68 20.36
CA SER A 137 0.71 9.38 20.08
C SER A 137 1.66 9.49 18.89
N GLN A 138 2.75 8.73 18.91
CA GLN A 138 3.67 8.60 17.77
C GLN A 138 2.92 8.19 16.49
N LEU A 139 3.16 8.88 15.37
CA LEU A 139 2.68 8.47 14.06
C LEU A 139 3.40 7.20 13.60
N ARG A 140 2.63 6.29 13.01
CA ARG A 140 3.11 5.08 12.33
C ARG A 140 2.74 5.11 10.85
N PRO A 141 3.34 4.29 9.99
CA PRO A 141 2.91 4.12 8.61
C PRO A 141 1.42 3.73 8.52
N HIS A 142 0.69 4.30 7.56
CA HIS A 142 -0.68 3.88 7.23
C HIS A 142 -0.63 2.65 6.33
N VAL A 143 -0.16 1.55 6.91
CA VAL A 143 -0.03 0.25 6.25
C VAL A 143 -0.65 -0.79 7.16
N VAL A 144 -1.46 -1.67 6.59
CA VAL A 144 -2.07 -2.80 7.31
C VAL A 144 -1.00 -3.85 7.55
N TRP A 145 -0.77 -4.19 8.82
CA TRP A 145 0.18 -5.22 9.23
C TRP A 145 -0.47 -6.59 9.37
N PHE A 146 0.35 -7.62 9.39
CA PHE A 146 -0.13 -8.97 9.67
C PHE A 146 -0.78 -9.02 11.06
N GLY A 147 -2.00 -9.58 11.11
CA GLY A 147 -2.83 -9.62 12.31
C GLY A 147 -3.76 -8.42 12.48
N GLU A 148 -3.69 -7.40 11.63
CA GLU A 148 -4.61 -6.27 11.65
C GLU A 148 -5.84 -6.50 10.74
N PRO A 149 -6.99 -5.88 11.05
CA PRO A 149 -8.13 -5.86 10.13
C PRO A 149 -7.77 -5.07 8.85
N VAL A 150 -8.44 -5.41 7.75
CA VAL A 150 -8.30 -4.76 6.43
C VAL A 150 -9.49 -3.82 6.21
N PRO A 151 -9.37 -2.49 6.44
CA PRO A 151 -10.53 -1.59 6.44
C PRO A 151 -11.25 -1.52 5.09
N MET A 152 -10.50 -1.64 4.00
CA MET A 152 -11.03 -1.56 2.64
C MET A 152 -11.56 -2.89 2.08
N MET A 153 -11.70 -3.91 2.93
CA MET A 153 -12.21 -5.22 2.52
C MET A 153 -13.66 -5.15 2.04
N GLU A 154 -14.55 -4.46 2.75
CA GLU A 154 -15.97 -4.37 2.36
C GLU A 154 -16.16 -3.65 1.01
N PRO A 155 -15.55 -2.48 0.75
CA PRO A 155 -15.57 -1.87 -0.58
C PRO A 155 -15.02 -2.77 -1.68
N ALA A 156 -13.93 -3.49 -1.42
CA ALA A 156 -13.32 -4.39 -2.40
C ALA A 156 -14.23 -5.60 -2.73
N ILE A 157 -14.88 -6.19 -1.72
CA ILE A 157 -15.87 -7.26 -1.91
C ILE A 157 -17.04 -6.74 -2.74
N ALA A 158 -17.57 -5.55 -2.42
CA ALA A 158 -18.67 -4.96 -3.18
C ALA A 158 -18.30 -4.74 -4.66
N ALA A 159 -17.10 -4.22 -4.93
CA ALA A 159 -16.59 -4.07 -6.29
C ALA A 159 -16.47 -5.43 -7.00
N ALA A 160 -15.87 -6.42 -6.33
CA ALA A 160 -15.69 -7.77 -6.90
C ALA A 160 -17.03 -8.45 -7.22
N CYS A 161 -18.03 -8.35 -6.33
CA CYS A 161 -19.37 -8.89 -6.56
C CYS A 161 -20.12 -8.21 -7.72
N ALA A 162 -19.78 -6.95 -8.00
CA ALA A 162 -20.36 -6.18 -9.09
C ALA A 162 -19.65 -6.38 -10.43
N ALA A 163 -18.49 -7.03 -10.46
CA ALA A 163 -17.67 -7.17 -11.66
C ALA A 163 -18.33 -8.09 -12.71
N ASP A 164 -18.29 -7.68 -13.98
CA ASP A 164 -18.58 -8.58 -15.10
C ASP A 164 -17.35 -9.45 -15.43
N ILE A 165 -16.15 -8.87 -15.23
CA ILE A 165 -14.85 -9.52 -15.44
C ILE A 165 -13.95 -9.19 -14.23
N PHE A 166 -13.32 -10.22 -13.68
CA PHE A 166 -12.36 -10.09 -12.58
C PHE A 166 -10.99 -10.61 -13.03
N ILE A 167 -9.97 -9.75 -13.00
CA ILE A 167 -8.59 -10.05 -13.41
C ILE A 167 -7.71 -10.12 -12.16
N VAL A 168 -6.79 -11.09 -12.10
CA VAL A 168 -5.79 -11.26 -11.04
C VAL A 168 -4.40 -11.34 -11.67
#